data_AF-A0A2D7H8E2-F1
#
_entry.id   AF-A0A2D7H8E2-F1
#
_cell.length_a   1.000
_cell.length_b   1.000
_cell.length_c   1.000
_cell.angle_alpha   90.00
_cell.angle_beta   90.00
_cell.angle_gamma   90.00
#
_symmetry.space_group_name_H-M   'P 1'
#
loop_
_entity.id
_entity.type
_entity.pdbx_description
1 polymer ?
#
loop_
_entity_poly.entity_id
_entity_poly.type
_entity_poly.pdbx_seq_one_letter_code
_entity_poly.pdbx_strand_id
1 'polypeptide(L)' 'MNKRLTKLSKYLTYILRHEPHSIGLKLDEEGLLNVEELVKNANASGKKITIEQVNQVVAENEQELFSLSGDGQRIRAN' A
#
# COMPACT_ATOMS: atom_id res chain seq x y z
N MET A 1 15.50 3.98 -4.03
CA MET A 1 14.86 3.07 -3.04
C MET A 1 15.84 2.34 -2.11
N ASN A 2 15.64 2.50 -0.80
CA ASN A 2 16.29 1.70 0.25
C ASN A 2 15.78 0.24 0.28
N LYS A 3 16.61 -0.74 0.72
CA LYS A 3 16.23 -2.17 0.82
C LYS A 3 14.91 -2.42 1.59
N ARG A 4 14.58 -1.58 2.58
CA ARG A 4 13.32 -1.66 3.34
C ARG A 4 12.12 -1.24 2.49
N LEU A 5 12.25 -0.17 1.71
CA LEU A 5 11.20 0.35 0.83
C LEU A 5 10.96 -0.57 -0.36
N THR A 6 12.00 -1.19 -0.91
CA THR A 6 11.84 -2.22 -1.96
C THR A 6 11.03 -3.42 -1.46
N LYS A 7 11.24 -3.86 -0.22
CA LYS A 7 10.42 -4.92 0.41
C LYS A 7 8.99 -4.46 0.62
N LEU A 8 8.79 -3.22 1.06
CA LEU A 8 7.46 -2.64 1.22
C LEU A 8 6.73 -2.51 -0.12
N SER A 9 7.41 -2.04 -1.17
CA SER A 9 6.86 -1.93 -2.52
C SER A 9 6.39 -3.30 -3.04
N LYS A 10 7.23 -4.34 -2.95
CA LYS A 10 6.83 -5.70 -3.31
C LYS A 10 5.63 -6.19 -2.51
N TYR A 11 5.59 -5.88 -1.21
CA TYR A 11 4.48 -6.24 -0.34
C TYR A 11 3.19 -5.50 -0.71
N LEU A 12 3.26 -4.19 -0.97
CA LEU A 12 2.15 -3.37 -1.42
C LEU A 12 1.60 -3.89 -2.74
N THR A 13 2.44 -4.17 -3.73
CA THR A 13 1.99 -4.75 -5.00
C THR A 13 1.31 -6.10 -4.78
N TYR A 14 1.85 -6.96 -3.90
CA TYR A 14 1.24 -8.25 -3.57
C TYR A 14 -0.15 -8.10 -2.93
N ILE A 15 -0.27 -7.26 -1.91
CA ILE A 15 -1.54 -7.02 -1.22
C ILE A 15 -2.55 -6.32 -2.14
N LEU A 16 -2.13 -5.30 -2.90
CA LEU A 16 -3.04 -4.51 -3.73
C LEU A 16 -3.50 -5.25 -5.00
N ARG A 17 -2.64 -6.06 -5.64
CA ARG A 17 -2.99 -6.80 -6.87
C ARG A 17 -3.43 -8.25 -6.66
N HIS A 18 -2.98 -8.91 -5.59
CA HIS A 18 -3.20 -10.35 -5.43
C HIS A 18 -4.10 -10.68 -4.25
N GLU A 19 -3.77 -10.20 -3.04
CA GLU A 19 -4.48 -10.62 -1.83
C GLU A 19 -4.71 -9.51 -0.80
N PRO A 20 -5.62 -8.56 -1.07
CA PRO A 20 -5.99 -7.56 -0.06
C PRO A 20 -6.70 -8.22 1.13
N HIS A 21 -7.44 -9.29 0.87
CA HIS A 21 -8.15 -10.07 1.87
C HIS A 21 -7.21 -10.79 2.87
N SER A 22 -5.94 -11.02 2.51
CA SER A 22 -4.95 -11.68 3.40
C SER A 22 -4.73 -10.91 4.70
N ILE A 23 -4.88 -9.58 4.63
CA ILE A 23 -4.83 -8.70 5.79
C ILE A 23 -6.19 -8.14 6.19
N GLY A 24 -7.29 -8.76 5.73
CA GLY A 24 -8.65 -8.31 6.07
C GLY A 24 -9.08 -7.00 5.41
N LEU A 25 -8.34 -6.54 4.39
CA LEU A 25 -8.74 -5.38 3.59
C LEU A 25 -9.57 -5.81 2.40
N LYS A 26 -10.43 -4.91 1.93
CA LYS A 26 -11.20 -5.06 0.69
C LYS A 26 -10.98 -3.86 -0.18
N LEU A 27 -10.62 -4.11 -1.44
CA LEU A 27 -10.61 -3.07 -2.47
C LEU A 27 -12.03 -2.54 -2.63
N ASP A 28 -12.15 -1.22 -2.70
CA ASP A 28 -13.39 -0.54 -3.05
C ASP A 28 -13.73 -0.76 -4.54
N GLU A 29 -14.89 -0.30 -5.01
CA GLU A 29 -15.35 -0.50 -6.40
C GLU A 29 -14.35 0.08 -7.43
N GLU A 30 -13.59 1.09 -7.03
CA GLU A 30 -12.54 1.73 -7.84
C GLU A 30 -11.15 1.09 -7.68
N GLY A 31 -11.04 -0.01 -6.92
CA GLY A 31 -9.75 -0.65 -6.61
C GLY A 31 -8.88 0.15 -5.63
N LEU A 32 -9.49 1.06 -4.86
CA LEU A 32 -8.81 1.90 -3.88
C LEU A 32 -8.90 1.30 -2.46
N LEU A 33 -7.88 1.58 -1.65
CA LEU A 33 -7.78 1.16 -0.25
C LEU A 33 -7.32 2.31 0.62
N ASN A 34 -7.88 2.46 1.83
CA ASN A 34 -7.41 3.46 2.78
C ASN A 34 -5.98 3.14 3.22
N VAL A 35 -5.08 4.11 3.12
CA VAL A 35 -3.66 3.98 3.51
C VAL A 35 -3.55 3.69 5.00
N GLU A 36 -4.36 4.34 5.83
CA GLU A 36 -4.40 4.12 7.27
C GLU A 36 -4.82 2.69 7.63
N GLU A 37 -5.90 2.21 7.03
CA GLU A 37 -6.37 0.84 7.23
C GLU A 37 -5.35 -0.16 6.72
N LEU A 38 -4.69 0.12 5.60
CA LEU A 38 -3.62 -0.72 5.07
C LEU A 38 -2.46 -0.85 6.04
N VAL A 39 -1.99 0.27 6.60
CA VAL A 39 -0.93 0.28 7.59
C VAL A 39 -1.37 -0.46 8.85
N LYS A 40 -2.56 -0.17 9.37
CA LYS A 40 -3.09 -0.79 10.59
C LYS A 40 -3.22 -2.31 10.43
N ASN A 41 -3.82 -2.79 9.35
CA ASN A 41 -4.01 -4.20 9.08
C ASN A 41 -2.70 -4.92 8.79
N ALA A 42 -1.77 -4.30 8.04
CA ALA A 42 -0.45 -4.86 7.85
C ALA A 42 0.31 -5.00 9.17
N ASN A 43 0.20 -4.02 10.09
CA ASN A 43 0.78 -4.11 11.42
C ASN A 43 0.11 -5.21 12.26
N ALA A 44 -1.21 -5.33 12.20
CA ALA A 44 -1.95 -6.42 12.85
C ALA A 44 -1.54 -7.81 12.32
N SER A 45 -1.22 -7.91 11.03
CA SER A 45 -0.69 -9.12 10.39
C SER A 45 0.78 -9.41 10.75
N GLY A 46 1.43 -8.56 11.54
CA GLY A 46 2.83 -8.74 11.99
C GLY A 46 3.88 -8.05 11.12
N LYS A 47 3.49 -7.18 10.18
CA LYS A 47 4.43 -6.26 9.52
C LYS A 47 4.73 -5.06 10.41
N LYS A 48 5.81 -4.34 10.13
CA LYS A 48 6.13 -3.06 10.77
C LYS A 48 6.27 -2.01 9.69
N ILE A 49 5.14 -1.42 9.32
CA ILE A 49 5.07 -0.42 8.25
C ILE A 49 4.40 0.85 8.79
N THR A 50 4.73 2.02 8.24
CA THR A 50 4.10 3.30 8.60
C THR A 50 3.56 4.01 7.37
N ILE A 51 2.62 4.94 7.58
CA ILE A 51 2.03 5.76 6.52
C ILE A 51 3.12 6.52 5.77
N GLU A 52 4.11 7.08 6.48
CA GLU A 52 5.27 7.74 5.89
C GLU A 52 6.04 6.83 4.93
N GLN A 53 6.25 5.56 5.28
CA GLN A 53 6.92 4.62 4.39
C GLN A 53 6.08 4.28 3.16
N VAL A 54 4.76 4.18 3.29
CA VAL A 54 3.87 3.97 2.15
C VAL A 54 3.93 5.18 1.22
N ASN A 55 3.79 6.39 1.76
CA ASN A 55 3.92 7.63 0.99
C ASN A 55 5.29 7.75 0.33
N GLN A 56 6.36 7.36 1.01
CA GLN A 56 7.70 7.35 0.43
C GLN A 56 7.82 6.34 -0.71
N VAL A 57 7.22 5.15 -0.61
CA VAL A 57 7.19 4.18 -1.71
C VAL A 57 6.40 4.71 -2.90
N VAL A 58 5.29 5.40 -2.66
CA VAL A 58 4.50 6.05 -3.73
C VAL A 58 5.24 7.23 -4.33
N ALA A 59 5.98 8.01 -3.54
CA ALA A 59 6.77 9.14 -4.03
C ALA A 59 8.03 8.70 -4.79
N GLU A 60 8.70 7.64 -4.34
CA GLU A 60 9.84 7.01 -5.04
C GLU A 60 9.40 6.04 -6.14
N ASN A 61 8.10 5.99 -6.47
CA ASN A 61 7.56 5.11 -7.49
C ASN A 61 7.93 5.64 -8.89
N GLU A 62 9.08 5.23 -9.40
CA GLU A 62 9.53 5.57 -10.75
C GLU A 62 8.70 4.90 -11.86
N GLN A 63 7.89 3.89 -11.53
CA GLN A 63 7.18 3.04 -12.51
C GLN A 63 5.66 3.19 -12.49
N GLU A 64 5.12 4.22 -11.82
CA GLU A 64 3.68 4.47 -11.70
C GLU A 64 2.86 3.25 -11.21
N LEU A 65 3.49 2.37 -10.43
CA LEU A 65 2.91 1.16 -9.83
C LEU A 65 1.77 1.43 -8.85
N PHE A 66 1.75 2.61 -8.23
CA PHE A 66 0.78 3.02 -7.23
C PHE A 66 0.19 4.38 -7.59
N SER A 67 -1.11 4.54 -7.35
CA SER A 67 -1.80 5.82 -7.47
C SER A 67 -2.49 6.15 -6.15
N LEU A 68 -2.44 7.43 -5.77
CA LEU A 68 -3.23 7.96 -4.65
C LEU A 68 -4.53 8.56 -5.18
N SER A 69 -5.57 8.52 -4.35
CA SER A 69 -6.81 9.27 -4.61
C SER A 69 -6.55 10.78 -4.47
N GLY A 70 -7.45 11.62 -4.99
CA GLY A 70 -7.29 13.08 -4.99
C GLY A 70 -7.15 13.70 -3.60
N ASP A 71 -7.62 13.02 -2.56
CA ASP A 71 -7.49 13.42 -1.15
C ASP A 71 -6.21 12.87 -0.48
N GLY A 72 -5.46 11.99 -1.16
CA GLY A 72 -4.22 11.39 -0.64
C GLY A 72 -4.42 10.32 0.45
N GLN A 73 -5.65 10.09 0.89
CA GLN A 73 -5.96 9.11 1.94
C GLN A 73 -6.07 7.66 1.45
N ARG A 74 -6.26 7.46 0.15
CA ARG A 74 -6.45 6.14 -0.47
C ARG A 74 -5.37 5.84 -1.49
N ILE A 75 -4.96 4.58 -1.57
CA ILE A 75 -3.96 4.04 -2.48
C ILE A 75 -4.55 2.89 -3.30
N ARG A 76 -4.16 2.79 -4.57
CA ARG A 76 -4.37 1.62 -5.41
C ARG A 76 -3.07 1.21 -6.08
N ALA A 77 -2.99 -0.05 -6.51
CA ALA A 77 -2.00 -0.47 -7.48
C ALA A 77 -2.56 -0.27 -8.88
N ASN A 78 -1.74 0.30 -9.77
CA ASN A 78 -1.96 0.27 -11.22
C ASN A 78 -1.51 -1.08 -11.76
#